data_AF-A0A9W6BGT2-F1
#
_entry.id   AF-A0A9W6BGT2-F1
#
_cell.length_a   1.000
_cell.length_b   1.000
_cell.length_c   1.000
_cell.angle_alpha   90.00
_cell.angle_beta   90.00
_cell.angle_gamma   90.00
#
_symmetry.space_group_name_H-M   'P 1'
#
loop_
_entity.id
_entity.type
_entity.pdbx_description
1 polymer ?
#
loop_
_entity_poly.entity_id
_entity_poly.type
_entity_poly.pdbx_seq_one_letter_code
_entity_poly.pdbx_strand_id
1 'polypeptide(L)'
;MGPIPVASLISSQAPATKCVGLLRLLHAADCFPRGGLYSGYYAVAAAMRYERLWVEIMKTYSGIAVPPLDIAFAWFVHRQDPASYHADLVEKGVSVVHLTASKAFAFGSRPSDRTTWKSVADKHPAWPPPAPGSTHGSFMVKTTAFAAKVAADMSRFSQLLRSWLRPHFLDITFLNRAQERYVRFLELHADHPGLTLVPTADIALVWHTHLGLSGDYAAACGEIFGRQVEPWRPEYLHMGDPAQLAAAYGETARLYMQKYGEPYDDPDTAWLSDAVPYPLATAANPLAYTLRLFDDNPQLNQQQAAIASTCAAAGIPVPQPGAPVLRSGAHALYSAWLAARRAEQAYDDLTCNRCCWTSSDRVYANTLKDVTASLVSIAYFLELPDIDTHPYLLGISLQAGRWKPGSSTAPPPGAGGPSPAAIVGFSASDPENYLSGRESRSLKGLTPVLEAAMSPAAAQGVAQAHTSDSPLWHILESKGMAARAGGYCTSAWTTSISRSVGTMQHVYQQRHRRHEGCYVYGSSDYYTFTTLYMSGVAYNDYYYYGGPAPLPDREEWAKDHNSLGIVLWPSVAR
;
A
#
# COMPACT_ATOMS: atom_id res chain seq x y z
N MET A 1 -18.32 -25.04 35.48
CA MET A 1 -18.27 -23.69 34.88
C MET A 1 -18.96 -23.81 33.54
N GLY A 2 -20.05 -23.06 33.30
CA GLY A 2 -20.72 -23.09 31.99
C GLY A 2 -19.80 -22.51 30.90
N PRO A 3 -20.06 -22.79 29.61
CA PRO A 3 -19.29 -22.19 28.53
C PRO A 3 -19.42 -20.67 28.62
N ILE A 4 -18.30 -19.97 28.76
CA ILE A 4 -18.26 -18.52 28.64
C ILE A 4 -18.65 -18.21 27.18
N PRO A 5 -19.68 -17.40 26.91
CA PRO A 5 -20.04 -17.07 25.54
C PRO A 5 -18.87 -16.31 24.91
N VAL A 6 -18.24 -16.87 23.88
CA VAL A 6 -17.11 -16.24 23.16
C VAL A 6 -17.49 -14.84 22.66
N ALA A 7 -18.77 -14.63 22.35
CA ALA A 7 -19.36 -13.33 22.00
C ALA A 7 -19.15 -12.23 23.06
N SER A 8 -19.09 -12.59 24.35
CA SER A 8 -18.88 -11.64 25.45
C SER A 8 -17.43 -11.15 25.58
N LEU A 9 -16.47 -11.94 25.10
CA LEU A 9 -15.03 -11.67 25.23
C LEU A 9 -14.52 -10.68 24.17
N ILE A 10 -15.14 -10.67 22.98
CA ILE A 10 -14.69 -9.86 21.83
C ILE A 10 -15.43 -8.51 21.73
N SER A 11 -16.54 -8.33 22.49
CA SER A 11 -17.38 -7.12 22.43
C SER A 11 -16.70 -5.83 22.92
N SER A 12 -15.66 -5.90 23.76
CA SER A 12 -14.93 -4.72 24.27
C SER A 12 -13.72 -4.33 23.41
N GLN A 13 -13.30 -5.20 22.47
CA GLN A 13 -12.09 -5.07 21.64
C GLN A 13 -12.37 -5.33 20.13
N ALA A 14 -13.60 -5.09 19.67
CA ALA A 14 -14.10 -5.41 18.33
C ALA A 14 -13.10 -5.18 17.18
N PRO A 15 -12.43 -6.24 16.67
CA PRO A 15 -11.41 -6.11 15.61
C PRO A 15 -11.98 -5.56 14.31
N ALA A 16 -13.29 -5.70 14.07
CA ALA A 16 -14.00 -5.13 12.92
C ALA A 16 -13.71 -3.64 12.72
N THR A 17 -13.73 -2.86 13.80
CA THR A 17 -13.47 -1.40 13.73
C THR A 17 -12.01 -1.07 13.41
N LYS A 18 -11.10 -2.05 13.54
CA LYS A 18 -9.66 -1.91 13.29
C LYS A 18 -9.25 -2.41 11.92
N CYS A 19 -10.11 -3.13 11.20
CA CYS A 19 -9.82 -3.65 9.86
C CYS A 19 -9.37 -2.56 8.88
N VAL A 20 -9.93 -1.34 8.99
CA VAL A 20 -9.52 -0.20 8.16
C VAL A 20 -8.04 0.15 8.30
N GLY A 21 -7.44 -0.05 9.48
CA GLY A 21 -6.01 0.18 9.70
C GLY A 21 -5.16 -0.83 8.93
N LEU A 22 -5.54 -2.11 8.98
CA LEU A 22 -4.89 -3.16 8.20
C LEU A 22 -5.03 -2.91 6.69
N LEU A 23 -6.24 -2.58 6.22
CA LEU A 23 -6.47 -2.28 4.81
C LEU A 23 -5.57 -1.12 4.33
N ARG A 24 -5.43 -0.04 5.12
CA ARG A 24 -4.53 1.07 4.77
C ARG A 24 -3.06 0.63 4.67
N LEU A 25 -2.58 -0.19 5.60
CA LEU A 25 -1.22 -0.75 5.54
C LEU A 25 -1.03 -1.60 4.28
N LEU A 26 -1.99 -2.47 3.96
CA LEU A 26 -1.92 -3.33 2.77
C LEU A 26 -1.99 -2.51 1.47
N HIS A 27 -2.82 -1.47 1.41
CA HIS A 27 -2.84 -0.55 0.27
C HIS A 27 -1.48 0.11 0.06
N ALA A 28 -0.86 0.61 1.13
CA ALA A 28 0.45 1.24 1.05
C ALA A 28 1.55 0.26 0.61
N ALA A 29 1.54 -0.97 1.15
CA ALA A 29 2.46 -2.04 0.74
C ALA A 29 2.27 -2.43 -0.74
N ASP A 30 1.02 -2.52 -1.23
CA ASP A 30 0.72 -2.82 -2.63
C ASP A 30 1.17 -1.69 -3.56
N CYS A 31 1.22 -0.44 -3.08
CA CYS A 31 1.72 0.72 -3.81
C CYS A 31 3.26 0.84 -3.83
N PHE A 32 3.98 -0.05 -3.15
CA PHE A 32 5.44 0.02 -3.11
C PHE A 32 6.04 -0.21 -4.51
N PRO A 33 6.96 0.65 -4.99
CA PRO A 33 7.48 0.59 -6.36
C PRO A 33 8.58 -0.47 -6.53
N ARG A 34 9.18 -0.57 -7.73
CA ARG A 34 10.38 -1.36 -8.03
C ARG A 34 10.30 -2.85 -7.71
N GLY A 35 9.20 -3.49 -8.10
CA GLY A 35 9.06 -4.92 -7.83
C GLY A 35 8.31 -5.23 -6.53
N GLY A 36 7.88 -4.19 -5.79
CA GLY A 36 7.05 -4.32 -4.60
C GLY A 36 7.82 -4.63 -3.33
N LEU A 37 7.08 -4.66 -2.21
CA LEU A 37 7.60 -4.89 -0.87
C LEU A 37 7.52 -6.37 -0.44
N TYR A 38 6.68 -7.16 -1.12
CA TYR A 38 6.34 -8.52 -0.70
C TYR A 38 7.44 -9.56 -0.94
N SER A 39 8.41 -9.28 -1.82
CA SER A 39 9.48 -10.23 -2.16
C SER A 39 10.76 -9.52 -2.61
N GLY A 40 11.81 -10.30 -2.91
CA GLY A 40 13.07 -9.80 -3.45
C GLY A 40 13.84 -8.89 -2.49
N TYR A 41 14.64 -7.97 -3.06
CA TYR A 41 15.54 -7.12 -2.28
C TYR A 41 14.81 -6.30 -1.20
N TYR A 42 13.68 -5.69 -1.53
CA TYR A 42 12.98 -4.80 -0.61
C TYR A 42 12.28 -5.55 0.53
N ALA A 43 11.87 -6.80 0.33
CA ALA A 43 11.42 -7.67 1.43
C ALA A 43 12.57 -7.99 2.40
N VAL A 44 13.74 -8.37 1.88
CA VAL A 44 14.93 -8.62 2.71
C VAL A 44 15.34 -7.36 3.46
N ALA A 45 15.36 -6.21 2.77
CA ALA A 45 15.69 -4.92 3.38
C ALA A 45 14.72 -4.54 4.49
N ALA A 46 13.42 -4.70 4.27
CA ALA A 46 12.38 -4.46 5.26
C ALA A 46 12.57 -5.33 6.52
N ALA A 47 12.78 -6.63 6.32
CA ALA A 47 12.98 -7.58 7.43
C ALA A 47 14.26 -7.31 8.22
N MET A 48 15.35 -6.97 7.53
CA MET A 48 16.63 -6.60 8.16
C MET A 48 16.53 -5.31 8.95
N ARG A 49 15.85 -4.30 8.39
CA ARG A 49 15.61 -3.03 9.08
C ARG A 49 14.67 -3.20 10.28
N TYR A 50 13.66 -4.06 10.14
CA TYR A 50 12.80 -4.46 11.25
C TYR A 50 13.62 -5.09 12.37
N GLU A 51 14.41 -6.12 12.07
CA GLU A 51 15.24 -6.82 13.06
C GLU A 51 16.23 -5.89 13.77
N ARG A 52 16.94 -5.07 13.01
CA ARG A 52 18.13 -4.36 13.53
C ARG A 52 17.85 -2.95 14.03
N LEU A 53 16.75 -2.33 13.60
CA LEU A 53 16.39 -0.96 13.99
C LEU A 53 15.14 -0.97 14.86
N TRP A 54 14.07 -1.60 14.38
CA TRP A 54 12.79 -1.53 15.06
C TRP A 54 12.78 -2.35 16.35
N VAL A 55 13.41 -3.53 16.38
CA VAL A 55 13.56 -4.29 17.64
C VAL A 55 14.32 -3.49 18.70
N GLU A 56 15.37 -2.77 18.32
CA GLU A 56 16.12 -1.90 19.25
C GLU A 56 15.26 -0.74 19.78
N ILE A 57 14.44 -0.14 18.92
CA ILE A 57 13.43 0.84 19.36
C ILE A 57 12.43 0.20 20.31
N MET A 58 11.97 -1.03 20.01
CA MET A 58 10.99 -1.76 20.83
C MET A 58 11.50 -2.01 22.26
N LYS A 59 12.80 -2.26 22.45
CA LYS A 59 13.42 -2.44 23.79
C LYS A 59 13.26 -1.23 24.71
N THR A 60 13.26 -0.03 24.13
CA THR A 60 13.18 1.25 24.86
C THR A 60 11.85 1.98 24.58
N TYR A 61 10.87 1.26 24.06
CA TYR A 61 9.68 1.85 23.47
C TYR A 61 8.78 2.50 24.51
N SER A 62 8.54 3.80 24.32
CA SER A 62 7.65 4.60 25.16
C SER A 62 6.24 4.77 24.57
N GLY A 63 5.91 4.10 23.45
CA GLY A 63 4.61 4.24 22.77
C GLY A 63 4.55 5.36 21.72
N ILE A 64 5.60 6.17 21.58
CA ILE A 64 5.59 7.35 20.70
C ILE A 64 5.92 6.98 19.25
N ALA A 65 7.02 6.25 19.02
CA ALA A 65 7.55 6.07 17.67
C ALA A 65 6.66 5.20 16.77
N VAL A 66 6.65 5.52 15.47
CA VAL A 66 5.97 4.76 14.42
C VAL A 66 7.00 4.29 13.39
N PRO A 67 6.91 3.04 12.88
CA PRO A 67 7.83 2.56 11.87
C PRO A 67 7.53 3.11 10.47
N PRO A 68 8.57 3.33 9.64
CA PRO A 68 8.41 3.50 8.19
C PRO A 68 7.64 2.33 7.57
N LEU A 69 7.02 2.56 6.41
CA LEU A 69 6.12 1.60 5.75
C LEU A 69 6.71 0.20 5.59
N ASP A 70 7.96 0.07 5.15
CA ASP A 70 8.59 -1.22 4.92
C ASP A 70 8.76 -2.03 6.20
N ILE A 71 9.24 -1.37 7.26
CA ILE A 71 9.39 -1.94 8.60
C ILE A 71 8.03 -2.29 9.19
N ALA A 72 7.03 -1.42 9.04
CA ALA A 72 5.67 -1.62 9.55
C ALA A 72 5.03 -2.88 8.96
N PHE A 73 5.23 -3.11 7.67
CA PHE A 73 4.73 -4.29 6.98
C PHE A 73 5.48 -5.57 7.39
N ALA A 74 6.81 -5.56 7.45
CA ALA A 74 7.59 -6.71 7.95
C ALA A 74 7.21 -7.09 9.39
N TRP A 75 6.97 -6.09 10.23
CA TRP A 75 6.50 -6.29 11.59
C TRP A 75 5.05 -6.80 11.68
N PHE A 76 4.16 -6.35 10.79
CA PHE A 76 2.82 -6.94 10.65
C PHE A 76 2.91 -8.43 10.29
N VAL A 77 3.76 -8.79 9.34
CA VAL A 77 3.96 -10.18 8.89
C VAL A 77 4.46 -11.06 10.03
N HIS A 78 5.45 -10.61 10.80
CA HIS A 78 5.97 -11.39 11.93
C HIS A 78 4.88 -11.67 12.99
N ARG A 79 3.97 -10.72 13.24
CA ARG A 79 2.83 -10.90 14.18
C ARG A 79 1.78 -11.91 13.71
N GLN A 80 1.84 -12.39 12.48
CA GLN A 80 0.92 -13.42 11.97
C GLN A 80 1.29 -14.82 12.47
N ASP A 81 2.45 -15.00 13.10
CA ASP A 81 2.80 -16.17 13.90
C ASP A 81 3.03 -15.70 15.36
N PRO A 82 1.97 -15.67 16.19
CA PRO A 82 2.03 -15.09 17.54
C PRO A 82 3.09 -15.75 18.44
N ALA A 83 3.32 -17.05 18.27
CA ALA A 83 4.26 -17.82 19.06
C ALA A 83 5.71 -17.49 18.69
N SER A 84 6.02 -17.51 17.38
CA SER A 84 7.32 -17.07 16.88
C SER A 84 7.57 -15.61 17.27
N TYR A 85 6.57 -14.74 17.09
CA TYR A 85 6.66 -13.33 17.46
C TYR A 85 7.04 -13.13 18.92
N HIS A 86 6.36 -13.83 19.83
CA HIS A 86 6.68 -13.76 21.25
C HIS A 86 8.07 -14.31 21.57
N ALA A 87 8.40 -15.52 21.08
CA ALA A 87 9.69 -16.16 21.34
C ALA A 87 10.87 -15.31 20.84
N ASP A 88 10.81 -14.84 19.60
CA ASP A 88 11.86 -14.07 18.96
C ASP A 88 12.08 -12.71 19.66
N LEU A 89 11.00 -12.05 20.12
CA LEU A 89 11.11 -10.79 20.86
C LEU A 89 11.68 -10.97 22.27
N VAL A 90 11.31 -12.05 22.96
CA VAL A 90 11.88 -12.40 24.27
C VAL A 90 13.38 -12.70 24.13
N GLU A 91 13.77 -13.51 23.14
CA GLU A 91 15.19 -13.80 22.86
C GLU A 91 15.99 -12.52 22.59
N LYS A 92 15.39 -11.57 21.87
CA LYS A 92 16.00 -10.28 21.56
C LYS A 92 15.89 -9.27 22.71
N GLY A 93 15.34 -9.63 23.88
CA GLY A 93 15.30 -8.78 25.08
C GLY A 93 14.25 -7.67 25.06
N VAL A 94 13.14 -7.86 24.34
CA VAL A 94 11.99 -6.92 24.35
C VAL A 94 10.99 -7.36 25.42
N SER A 95 10.82 -6.53 26.46
CA SER A 95 10.00 -6.86 27.64
C SER A 95 8.50 -6.58 27.48
N VAL A 96 8.10 -5.71 26.55
CA VAL A 96 6.69 -5.35 26.32
C VAL A 96 6.28 -5.75 24.91
N VAL A 97 5.38 -6.73 24.81
CA VAL A 97 4.86 -7.27 23.54
C VAL A 97 3.50 -6.64 23.17
N HIS A 98 3.11 -5.55 23.84
CA HIS A 98 1.73 -5.07 23.81
C HIS A 98 1.60 -3.68 23.18
N LEU A 99 1.06 -3.67 21.97
CA LEU A 99 0.69 -2.46 21.25
C LEU A 99 -0.70 -2.00 21.66
N THR A 100 -0.93 -0.70 21.51
CA THR A 100 -2.29 -0.20 21.41
C THR A 100 -2.84 -0.45 20.00
N ALA A 101 -4.14 -0.65 19.89
CA ALA A 101 -4.79 -0.83 18.59
C ALA A 101 -4.57 0.36 17.62
N SER A 102 -4.30 1.56 18.12
CA SER A 102 -4.00 2.74 17.30
C SER A 102 -2.59 2.73 16.69
N LYS A 103 -1.68 1.91 17.22
CA LYS A 103 -0.29 1.78 16.74
C LYS A 103 -0.04 0.50 15.96
N ALA A 104 -0.89 -0.51 16.11
CA ALA A 104 -0.73 -1.82 15.49
C ALA A 104 -0.54 -1.77 13.97
N PHE A 105 -1.18 -0.82 13.28
CA PHE A 105 -1.07 -0.65 11.82
C PHE A 105 -0.58 0.73 11.42
N ALA A 106 -0.02 1.50 12.36
CA ALA A 106 0.50 2.83 12.08
C ALA A 106 1.84 2.74 11.32
N PHE A 107 2.05 3.65 10.38
CA PHE A 107 3.30 3.74 9.65
C PHE A 107 3.60 5.17 9.15
N GLY A 108 4.88 5.46 8.94
CA GLY A 108 5.35 6.66 8.25
C GLY A 108 6.45 7.42 8.98
N SER A 109 7.24 8.19 8.23
CA SER A 109 8.34 8.99 8.77
C SER A 109 7.83 10.32 9.32
N ARG A 110 7.58 10.38 10.63
CA ARG A 110 7.04 11.58 11.30
C ARG A 110 8.16 12.44 11.90
N PRO A 111 8.04 13.78 11.89
CA PRO A 111 9.00 14.66 12.55
C PRO A 111 9.20 14.35 14.05
N SER A 112 8.14 13.96 14.75
CA SER A 112 8.15 13.58 16.17
C SER A 112 9.06 12.40 16.46
N ASP A 113 9.22 11.49 15.50
CA ASP A 113 9.90 10.21 15.69
C ASP A 113 11.37 10.28 15.25
N ARG A 114 11.78 11.39 14.62
CA ARG A 114 13.13 11.56 14.05
C ARG A 114 14.23 11.35 15.07
N THR A 115 14.06 11.84 16.30
CA THR A 115 15.06 11.69 17.36
C THR A 115 15.24 10.21 17.74
N THR A 116 14.13 9.49 17.92
CA THR A 116 14.13 8.05 18.22
C THR A 116 14.70 7.21 17.08
N TRP A 117 14.37 7.54 15.83
CA TRP A 117 14.93 6.83 14.69
C TRP A 117 16.42 7.12 14.49
N LYS A 118 16.86 8.37 14.69
CA LYS A 118 18.28 8.75 14.61
C LYS A 118 19.14 8.02 15.64
N SER A 119 18.63 7.75 16.84
CA SER A 119 19.41 7.06 17.87
C SER A 119 19.73 5.60 17.55
N VAL A 120 18.93 4.94 16.69
CA VAL A 120 19.16 3.53 16.30
C VAL A 120 19.68 3.37 14.87
N ALA A 121 19.37 4.30 13.98
CA ALA A 121 19.73 4.21 12.56
C ALA A 121 21.09 4.87 12.24
N ASP A 122 21.65 5.69 13.12
CA ASP A 122 22.88 6.47 12.88
C ASP A 122 22.82 7.20 11.51
N LYS A 123 23.67 6.83 10.55
CA LYS A 123 23.69 7.37 9.18
C LYS A 123 22.66 6.75 8.23
N HIS A 124 22.00 5.66 8.61
CA HIS A 124 21.06 4.95 7.76
C HIS A 124 19.76 5.77 7.56
N PRO A 125 19.22 5.85 6.33
CA PRO A 125 17.99 6.59 6.09
C PRO A 125 16.81 5.97 6.87
N ALA A 126 15.99 6.84 7.48
CA ALA A 126 14.74 6.40 8.10
C ALA A 126 13.71 6.00 7.02
N TRP A 127 13.70 6.67 5.89
CA TRP A 127 12.90 6.32 4.72
C TRP A 127 13.43 7.12 3.51
N PRO A 128 13.41 6.57 2.28
CA PRO A 128 13.10 5.19 1.91
C PRO A 128 14.13 4.17 2.45
N PRO A 129 13.94 2.85 2.26
CA PRO A 129 14.97 1.84 2.54
C PRO A 129 16.23 2.11 1.72
N PRO A 130 17.41 1.55 1.99
CA PRO A 130 18.60 1.78 1.18
C PRO A 130 18.42 1.32 -0.28
N ALA A 131 19.02 2.05 -1.21
CA ALA A 131 19.15 1.57 -2.58
C ALA A 131 20.06 0.32 -2.61
N PRO A 132 19.75 -0.68 -3.46
CA PRO A 132 20.67 -1.79 -3.70
C PRO A 132 22.04 -1.26 -4.13
N GLY A 133 23.11 -1.73 -3.48
CA GLY A 133 24.49 -1.33 -3.80
C GLY A 133 24.93 0.04 -3.29
N SER A 134 24.07 0.77 -2.57
CA SER A 134 24.46 2.03 -1.91
C SER A 134 25.46 1.77 -0.77
N THR A 135 26.15 2.83 -0.31
CA THR A 135 27.07 2.77 0.85
C THR A 135 26.37 2.35 2.16
N HIS A 136 25.07 2.61 2.27
CA HIS A 136 24.19 2.13 3.34
C HIS A 136 23.83 0.65 3.19
N GLY A 137 24.08 0.05 2.02
CA GLY A 137 23.92 -1.38 1.75
C GLY A 137 24.88 -2.29 2.51
N SER A 138 25.91 -1.74 3.17
CA SER A 138 26.75 -2.50 4.12
C SER A 138 25.95 -3.08 5.29
N PHE A 139 24.84 -2.42 5.66
CA PHE A 139 23.84 -2.93 6.59
C PHE A 139 23.19 -4.25 6.11
N MET A 140 23.17 -4.50 4.80
CA MET A 140 22.56 -5.69 4.19
C MET A 140 23.53 -6.88 4.06
N VAL A 141 24.82 -6.74 4.36
CA VAL A 141 25.88 -7.72 4.01
C VAL A 141 25.84 -9.03 4.82
N LYS A 142 24.98 -9.13 5.85
CA LYS A 142 24.80 -10.36 6.64
C LYS A 142 23.32 -10.61 6.96
N THR A 143 22.59 -11.13 5.98
CA THR A 143 21.21 -11.56 6.20
C THR A 143 21.16 -12.61 7.31
N THR A 144 20.31 -12.41 8.30
CA THR A 144 20.10 -13.34 9.41
C THR A 144 19.03 -14.36 9.04
N ALA A 145 19.00 -15.51 9.73
CA ALA A 145 17.93 -16.49 9.58
C ALA A 145 16.55 -15.89 9.92
N PHE A 146 16.50 -15.01 10.94
CA PHE A 146 15.31 -14.27 11.32
C PHE A 146 14.78 -13.40 10.17
N ALA A 147 15.63 -12.54 9.60
CA ALA A 147 15.23 -11.66 8.53
C ALA A 147 14.84 -12.43 7.25
N ALA A 148 15.55 -13.52 6.95
CA ALA A 148 15.21 -14.41 5.83
C ALA A 148 13.82 -15.05 6.01
N LYS A 149 13.50 -15.55 7.21
CA LYS A 149 12.17 -16.12 7.54
C LYS A 149 11.06 -15.08 7.33
N VAL A 150 11.19 -13.92 7.97
CA VAL A 150 10.19 -12.83 7.84
C VAL A 150 10.01 -12.41 6.38
N ALA A 151 11.11 -12.23 5.64
CA ALA A 151 11.06 -11.84 4.24
C ALA A 151 10.44 -12.91 3.32
N ALA A 152 10.64 -14.20 3.61
CA ALA A 152 9.96 -15.27 2.89
C ALA A 152 8.43 -15.24 3.12
N ASP A 153 8.01 -14.97 4.35
CA ASP A 153 6.59 -14.92 4.72
C ASP A 153 5.85 -13.70 4.17
N MET A 154 6.54 -12.59 3.87
CA MET A 154 5.94 -11.38 3.30
C MET A 154 5.18 -11.65 1.98
N SER A 155 5.66 -12.61 1.18
CA SER A 155 5.07 -12.94 -0.12
C SER A 155 3.63 -13.46 -0.02
N ARG A 156 3.29 -14.12 1.10
CA ARG A 156 1.97 -14.72 1.38
C ARG A 156 0.85 -13.68 1.48
N PHE A 157 1.21 -12.43 1.74
CA PHE A 157 0.27 -11.33 1.96
C PHE A 157 0.07 -10.45 0.72
N SER A 158 0.75 -10.76 -0.40
CA SER A 158 0.70 -9.97 -1.64
C SER A 158 -0.70 -9.88 -2.28
N GLN A 159 -1.53 -10.89 -2.04
CA GLN A 159 -2.85 -11.02 -2.68
C GLN A 159 -4.03 -10.96 -1.73
N LEU A 160 -3.81 -10.99 -0.41
CA LEU A 160 -4.91 -10.99 0.57
C LEU A 160 -5.85 -9.81 0.37
N LEU A 161 -5.27 -8.65 0.05
CA LEU A 161 -6.03 -7.42 -0.17
C LEU A 161 -6.98 -7.51 -1.37
N ARG A 162 -6.73 -8.36 -2.37
CA ARG A 162 -7.55 -8.44 -3.59
C ARG A 162 -9.03 -8.62 -3.26
N SER A 163 -9.36 -9.61 -2.45
CA SER A 163 -10.75 -9.87 -2.07
C SER A 163 -11.38 -8.72 -1.28
N TRP A 164 -10.56 -7.98 -0.54
CA TRP A 164 -10.96 -6.87 0.32
C TRP A 164 -11.01 -5.53 -0.39
N LEU A 165 -10.61 -5.44 -1.67
CA LEU A 165 -10.83 -4.27 -2.53
C LEU A 165 -12.29 -4.10 -2.97
N ARG A 166 -13.18 -5.03 -2.59
CA ARG A 166 -14.62 -4.88 -2.81
C ARG A 166 -15.19 -3.90 -1.77
N PRO A 167 -16.01 -2.90 -2.16
CA PRO A 167 -16.41 -1.81 -1.27
C PRO A 167 -17.13 -2.23 0.03
N HIS A 168 -17.82 -3.37 0.05
CA HIS A 168 -18.53 -3.82 1.25
C HIS A 168 -17.61 -4.23 2.41
N PHE A 169 -16.33 -4.51 2.16
CA PHE A 169 -15.34 -4.70 3.24
C PHE A 169 -15.02 -3.42 4.02
N LEU A 170 -15.53 -2.26 3.57
CA LEU A 170 -15.51 -1.00 4.31
C LEU A 170 -16.87 -0.65 4.92
N ASP A 171 -17.90 -1.49 4.76
CA ASP A 171 -19.21 -1.28 5.40
C ASP A 171 -19.21 -1.86 6.83
N ILE A 172 -19.49 -1.01 7.83
CA ILE A 172 -19.50 -1.41 9.23
C ILE A 172 -20.55 -2.48 9.54
N THR A 173 -21.67 -2.50 8.82
CA THR A 173 -22.72 -3.52 8.99
C THR A 173 -22.20 -4.87 8.52
N PHE A 174 -21.49 -4.89 7.39
CA PHE A 174 -20.84 -6.11 6.89
C PHE A 174 -19.74 -6.58 7.84
N LEU A 175 -18.90 -5.68 8.33
CA LEU A 175 -17.81 -6.04 9.25
C LEU A 175 -18.31 -6.52 10.62
N ASN A 176 -19.44 -6.01 11.11
CA ASN A 176 -20.09 -6.55 12.31
C ASN A 176 -20.57 -7.99 12.09
N ARG A 177 -21.19 -8.28 10.94
CA ARG A 177 -21.52 -9.67 10.53
C ARG A 177 -20.27 -10.54 10.45
N ALA A 178 -19.19 -10.03 9.85
CA ALA A 178 -17.91 -10.74 9.76
C ALA A 178 -17.32 -11.04 11.14
N GLN A 179 -17.45 -10.13 12.11
CA GLN A 179 -17.01 -10.34 13.48
C GLN A 179 -17.79 -11.45 14.19
N GLU A 180 -19.12 -11.49 14.02
CA GLU A 180 -19.94 -12.60 14.56
C GLU A 180 -19.53 -13.94 13.95
N ARG A 181 -19.27 -13.96 12.63
CA ARG A 181 -18.79 -15.17 11.95
C ARG A 181 -17.38 -15.57 12.38
N TYR A 182 -16.52 -14.61 12.68
CA TYR A 182 -15.18 -14.85 13.25
C TYR A 182 -15.25 -15.43 14.66
N VAL A 183 -16.14 -14.95 15.53
CA VAL A 183 -16.41 -15.55 16.85
C VAL A 183 -16.77 -17.03 16.71
N ARG A 184 -17.71 -17.34 15.81
CA ARG A 184 -18.11 -18.72 15.48
C ARG A 184 -16.96 -19.55 14.91
N PHE A 185 -16.06 -18.94 14.14
CA PHE A 185 -14.88 -19.61 13.61
C PHE A 185 -13.88 -20.00 14.71
N LEU A 186 -13.67 -19.15 15.72
CA LEU A 186 -12.87 -19.50 16.90
C LEU A 186 -13.51 -20.64 17.70
N GLU A 187 -14.82 -20.61 17.89
CA GLU A 187 -15.55 -21.72 18.53
C GLU A 187 -15.43 -23.02 17.74
N LEU A 188 -15.42 -22.95 16.40
CA LEU A 188 -15.22 -24.12 15.55
C LEU A 188 -13.81 -24.70 15.72
N HIS A 189 -12.79 -23.85 15.85
CA HIS A 189 -11.43 -24.29 16.16
C HIS A 189 -11.34 -24.95 17.55
N ALA A 190 -12.02 -24.38 18.55
CA ALA A 190 -12.05 -24.95 19.90
C ALA A 190 -12.64 -26.38 19.93
N ASP A 191 -13.67 -26.64 19.11
CA ASP A 191 -14.29 -27.97 19.00
C ASP A 191 -13.43 -28.95 18.18
N HIS A 192 -12.58 -28.43 17.29
CA HIS A 192 -11.78 -29.21 16.34
C HIS A 192 -10.31 -28.79 16.29
N PRO A 193 -9.57 -28.82 17.41
CA PRO A 193 -8.22 -28.25 17.49
C PRO A 193 -7.17 -28.97 16.62
N GLY A 194 -7.45 -30.20 16.18
CA GLY A 194 -6.58 -30.98 15.31
C GLY A 194 -6.79 -30.74 13.81
N LEU A 195 -7.78 -29.92 13.41
CA LEU A 195 -8.08 -29.64 12.02
C LEU A 195 -7.54 -28.27 11.60
N THR A 196 -6.97 -28.18 10.40
CA THR A 196 -6.66 -26.89 9.78
C THR A 196 -7.95 -26.31 9.20
N LEU A 197 -8.51 -25.31 9.89
CA LEU A 197 -9.67 -24.59 9.40
C LEU A 197 -9.25 -23.47 8.44
N VAL A 198 -10.03 -23.28 7.37
CA VAL A 198 -9.76 -22.26 6.34
C VAL A 198 -10.85 -21.18 6.40
N PRO A 199 -10.50 -19.91 6.68
CA PRO A 199 -11.47 -18.83 6.82
C PRO A 199 -12.09 -18.41 5.46
N THR A 200 -13.33 -17.93 5.46
CA THR A 200 -13.84 -17.08 4.36
C THR A 200 -13.13 -15.71 4.37
N ALA A 201 -13.23 -14.93 3.29
CA ALA A 201 -12.47 -13.68 3.14
C ALA A 201 -12.79 -12.65 4.22
N ASP A 202 -14.03 -12.57 4.70
CA ASP A 202 -14.46 -11.68 5.78
C ASP A 202 -13.97 -12.13 7.16
N ILE A 203 -14.07 -13.43 7.47
CA ILE A 203 -13.47 -14.01 8.68
C ILE A 203 -11.97 -13.76 8.68
N ALA A 204 -11.30 -13.97 7.55
CA ALA A 204 -9.86 -13.78 7.41
C ALA A 204 -9.44 -12.33 7.66
N LEU A 205 -10.19 -11.34 7.14
CA LEU A 205 -9.90 -9.93 7.40
C LEU A 205 -9.94 -9.62 8.89
N VAL A 206 -10.98 -10.05 9.59
CA VAL A 206 -11.14 -9.83 11.04
C VAL A 206 -10.04 -10.58 11.81
N TRP A 207 -9.73 -11.82 11.44
CA TRP A 207 -8.70 -12.62 12.10
C TRP A 207 -7.29 -12.05 11.92
N HIS A 208 -6.88 -11.71 10.69
CA HIS A 208 -5.58 -11.08 10.42
C HIS A 208 -5.45 -9.71 11.10
N THR A 209 -6.56 -8.99 11.23
CA THR A 209 -6.62 -7.76 12.03
C THR A 209 -6.35 -8.07 13.51
N HIS A 210 -7.03 -9.06 14.07
CA HIS A 210 -6.87 -9.45 15.47
C HIS A 210 -5.44 -9.95 15.76
N LEU A 211 -4.87 -10.81 14.90
CA LEU A 211 -3.45 -11.24 14.97
C LEU A 211 -2.50 -10.03 15.02
N GLY A 212 -2.76 -9.01 14.19
CA GLY A 212 -2.01 -7.75 14.20
C GLY A 212 -2.10 -6.98 15.53
N LEU A 213 -3.15 -7.17 16.33
CA LEU A 213 -3.26 -6.57 17.67
C LEU A 213 -2.44 -7.31 18.73
N SER A 214 -1.91 -8.50 18.40
CA SER A 214 -0.97 -9.31 19.19
C SER A 214 -1.39 -9.58 20.63
N GLY A 215 -1.20 -8.63 21.55
CA GLY A 215 -1.56 -8.76 22.96
C GLY A 215 -3.05 -9.06 23.15
N ASP A 216 -3.91 -8.33 22.44
CA ASP A 216 -5.36 -8.54 22.49
C ASP A 216 -5.73 -9.96 21.99
N TYR A 217 -5.08 -10.41 20.90
CA TYR A 217 -5.30 -11.75 20.35
C TYR A 217 -4.83 -12.87 21.28
N ALA A 218 -3.65 -12.73 21.88
CA ALA A 218 -3.12 -13.69 22.83
C ALA A 218 -4.00 -13.79 24.08
N ALA A 219 -4.51 -12.66 24.57
CA ALA A 219 -5.47 -12.64 25.68
C ALA A 219 -6.76 -13.37 25.34
N ALA A 220 -7.36 -13.07 24.18
CA ALA A 220 -8.57 -13.75 23.71
C ALA A 220 -8.35 -15.27 23.53
N CYS A 221 -7.22 -15.68 22.93
CA CYS A 221 -6.88 -17.11 22.80
C CYS A 221 -6.76 -17.79 24.18
N GLY A 222 -6.14 -17.12 25.15
CA GLY A 222 -5.99 -17.64 26.51
C GLY A 222 -7.32 -17.82 27.25
N GLU A 223 -8.33 -17.02 26.90
CA GLU A 223 -9.69 -17.15 27.44
C GLU A 223 -10.52 -18.23 26.73
N ILE A 224 -10.36 -18.38 25.41
CA ILE A 224 -11.16 -19.31 24.59
C ILE A 224 -10.56 -20.73 24.62
N PHE A 225 -9.26 -20.85 24.37
CA PHE A 225 -8.56 -22.13 24.23
C PHE A 225 -7.81 -22.54 25.50
N GLY A 226 -7.63 -21.60 26.44
CA GLY A 226 -6.94 -21.80 27.71
C GLY A 226 -5.51 -21.24 27.72
N ARG A 227 -5.08 -20.72 28.86
CA ARG A 227 -3.82 -19.96 29.03
C ARG A 227 -2.52 -20.74 28.75
N GLN A 228 -2.58 -22.07 28.71
CA GLN A 228 -1.42 -22.93 28.44
C GLN A 228 -1.32 -23.33 26.97
N VAL A 229 -2.34 -23.01 26.16
CA VAL A 229 -2.36 -23.28 24.74
C VAL A 229 -1.68 -22.13 24.01
N GLU A 230 -0.79 -22.47 23.10
CA GLU A 230 -0.16 -21.50 22.20
C GLU A 230 -1.24 -20.76 21.39
N PRO A 231 -1.19 -19.42 21.25
CA PRO A 231 -2.19 -18.70 20.47
C PRO A 231 -2.23 -19.22 19.03
N TRP A 232 -3.43 -19.55 18.56
CA TRP A 232 -3.65 -20.17 17.25
C TRP A 232 -3.11 -19.31 16.11
N ARG A 233 -2.51 -19.92 15.08
CA ARG A 233 -1.93 -19.22 13.94
C ARG A 233 -2.67 -19.59 12.65
N PRO A 234 -2.56 -18.81 11.56
CA PRO A 234 -3.22 -19.12 10.30
C PRO A 234 -2.45 -20.20 9.52
N GLU A 235 -2.58 -21.49 9.91
CA GLU A 235 -1.86 -22.59 9.23
C GLU A 235 -2.24 -22.71 7.75
N TYR A 236 -3.44 -22.27 7.37
CA TYR A 236 -3.89 -22.29 5.97
C TYR A 236 -2.98 -21.49 5.03
N LEU A 237 -2.27 -20.46 5.52
CA LEU A 237 -1.27 -19.72 4.73
C LEU A 237 -0.03 -20.54 4.37
N HIS A 238 0.15 -21.72 4.99
CA HIS A 238 1.26 -22.64 4.77
C HIS A 238 0.88 -23.82 3.88
N MET A 239 -0.39 -23.91 3.46
CA MET A 239 -0.85 -24.93 2.53
C MET A 239 -0.45 -24.53 1.10
N GLY A 240 0.67 -25.09 0.63
CA GLY A 240 1.15 -24.87 -0.74
C GLY A 240 0.40 -25.64 -1.83
N ASP A 241 -0.39 -26.65 -1.45
CA ASP A 241 -1.20 -27.45 -2.38
C ASP A 241 -2.64 -26.91 -2.46
N PRO A 242 -3.05 -26.35 -3.61
CA PRO A 242 -4.42 -25.83 -3.79
C PRO A 242 -5.51 -26.87 -3.56
N ALA A 243 -5.25 -28.16 -3.84
CA ALA A 243 -6.24 -29.21 -3.64
C ALA A 243 -6.46 -29.51 -2.15
N GLN A 244 -5.39 -29.50 -1.36
CA GLN A 244 -5.47 -29.63 0.10
C GLN A 244 -6.18 -28.43 0.73
N LEU A 245 -5.84 -27.22 0.28
CA LEU A 245 -6.50 -25.99 0.75
C LEU A 245 -8.01 -26.03 0.45
N ALA A 246 -8.39 -26.44 -0.77
CA ALA A 246 -9.79 -26.57 -1.16
C ALA A 246 -10.53 -27.65 -0.34
N ALA A 247 -9.88 -28.79 -0.07
CA ALA A 247 -10.46 -29.84 0.77
C ALA A 247 -10.66 -29.37 2.22
N ALA A 248 -9.66 -28.69 2.81
CA ALA A 248 -9.75 -28.13 4.15
C ALA A 248 -10.83 -27.03 4.26
N TYR A 249 -10.97 -26.21 3.21
CA TYR A 249 -12.06 -25.24 3.11
C TYR A 249 -13.43 -25.92 3.05
N GLY A 250 -13.60 -26.95 2.23
CA GLY A 250 -14.83 -27.74 2.14
C GLY A 250 -15.20 -28.39 3.47
N GLU A 251 -14.23 -28.93 4.20
CA GLU A 251 -14.45 -29.51 5.52
C GLU A 251 -14.83 -28.44 6.55
N THR A 252 -14.16 -27.29 6.53
CA THR A 252 -14.54 -26.14 7.38
C THR A 252 -15.98 -25.72 7.12
N ALA A 253 -16.38 -25.63 5.86
CA ALA A 253 -17.73 -25.26 5.46
C ALA A 253 -18.78 -26.26 5.95
N ARG A 254 -18.47 -27.57 5.82
CA ARG A 254 -19.32 -28.66 6.31
C ARG A 254 -19.53 -28.59 7.82
N LEU A 255 -18.45 -28.41 8.58
CA LEU A 255 -18.48 -28.29 10.04
C LEU A 255 -19.27 -27.04 10.49
N TYR A 256 -19.06 -25.91 9.83
CA TYR A 256 -19.79 -24.68 10.13
C TYR A 256 -21.31 -24.84 9.90
N MET A 257 -21.70 -25.38 8.74
CA MET A 257 -23.11 -25.69 8.44
C MET A 257 -23.71 -26.65 9.46
N GLN A 258 -22.98 -27.71 9.83
CA GLN A 258 -23.42 -28.69 10.82
C GLN A 258 -23.68 -28.06 12.19
N LYS A 259 -22.81 -27.14 12.63
CA LYS A 259 -22.89 -26.51 13.96
C LYS A 259 -23.90 -25.37 14.04
N TYR A 260 -23.97 -24.52 13.02
CA TYR A 260 -24.74 -23.28 13.06
C TYR A 260 -26.00 -23.29 12.17
N GLY A 261 -26.18 -24.29 11.30
CA GLY A 261 -27.34 -24.38 10.40
C GLY A 261 -27.37 -23.31 9.31
N GLU A 262 -26.24 -22.64 9.07
CA GLU A 262 -26.09 -21.56 8.10
C GLU A 262 -24.98 -21.90 7.08
N PRO A 263 -25.10 -21.46 5.80
CA PRO A 263 -24.03 -21.58 4.83
C PRO A 263 -22.74 -20.93 5.33
N TYR A 264 -21.61 -21.60 5.08
CA TYR A 264 -20.33 -21.05 5.48
C TYR A 264 -19.94 -19.86 4.64
N ASP A 265 -20.22 -19.85 3.34
CA ASP A 265 -19.86 -18.77 2.44
C ASP A 265 -21.04 -18.32 1.59
N ASP A 266 -20.92 -17.09 1.10
CA ASP A 266 -21.80 -16.43 0.15
C ASP A 266 -20.93 -15.60 -0.82
N PRO A 267 -21.50 -15.07 -1.91
CA PRO A 267 -20.73 -14.26 -2.86
C PRO A 267 -20.02 -13.04 -2.25
N ASP A 268 -20.53 -12.47 -1.17
CA ASP A 268 -19.91 -11.32 -0.50
C ASP A 268 -18.69 -11.73 0.35
N THR A 269 -18.62 -13.01 0.76
CA THR A 269 -17.64 -13.53 1.72
C THR A 269 -16.63 -14.49 1.07
N ALA A 270 -16.90 -14.95 -0.14
CA ALA A 270 -16.00 -15.78 -0.93
C ALA A 270 -14.69 -15.06 -1.27
N TRP A 271 -13.61 -15.84 -1.38
CA TRP A 271 -12.33 -15.38 -1.91
C TRP A 271 -12.41 -15.14 -3.41
N LEU A 272 -11.79 -14.06 -3.89
CA LEU A 272 -11.57 -13.85 -5.32
C LEU A 272 -10.39 -14.71 -5.79
N SER A 273 -10.57 -15.40 -6.91
CA SER A 273 -9.49 -16.11 -7.60
C SER A 273 -8.45 -15.14 -8.14
N ASP A 274 -7.22 -15.63 -8.30
CA ASP A 274 -6.12 -14.93 -8.97
C ASP A 274 -6.42 -14.51 -10.40
N ALA A 275 -7.35 -15.22 -11.06
CA ALA A 275 -7.80 -14.90 -12.40
C ALA A 275 -8.77 -13.70 -12.45
N VAL A 276 -9.20 -13.15 -11.31
CA VAL A 276 -10.13 -12.02 -11.22
C VAL A 276 -9.34 -10.74 -10.91
N PRO A 277 -8.86 -10.01 -11.94
CA PRO A 277 -8.10 -8.79 -11.71
C PRO A 277 -9.00 -7.67 -11.20
N TYR A 278 -8.44 -6.78 -10.39
CA TYR A 278 -9.08 -5.51 -10.06
C TYR A 278 -9.31 -4.69 -11.34
N PRO A 279 -10.45 -3.98 -11.53
CA PRO A 279 -10.77 -3.34 -12.82
C PRO A 279 -9.67 -2.41 -13.33
N LEU A 280 -9.08 -1.61 -12.43
CA LEU A 280 -7.99 -0.70 -12.76
C LEU A 280 -6.64 -1.40 -13.01
N ALA A 281 -6.49 -2.67 -12.65
CA ALA A 281 -5.30 -3.47 -12.94
C ALA A 281 -5.37 -4.18 -14.30
N THR A 282 -6.38 -3.88 -15.13
CA THR A 282 -6.58 -4.49 -16.46
C THR A 282 -6.31 -3.48 -17.58
N ALA A 283 -6.33 -3.97 -18.82
CA ALA A 283 -6.29 -3.12 -20.02
C ALA A 283 -7.52 -2.20 -20.16
N ALA A 284 -8.60 -2.42 -19.41
CA ALA A 284 -9.74 -1.51 -19.36
C ALA A 284 -9.41 -0.17 -18.68
N ASN A 285 -8.33 -0.11 -17.88
CA ASN A 285 -7.87 1.12 -17.27
C ASN A 285 -7.27 2.07 -18.34
N PRO A 286 -7.78 3.30 -18.51
CA PRO A 286 -7.19 4.27 -19.44
C PRO A 286 -5.76 4.69 -19.04
N LEU A 287 -5.34 4.40 -17.81
CA LEU A 287 -3.99 4.58 -17.28
C LEU A 287 -3.19 3.28 -17.18
N ALA A 288 -3.57 2.19 -17.86
CA ALA A 288 -2.88 0.90 -17.78
C ALA A 288 -1.37 0.99 -18.07
N TYR A 289 -0.95 1.93 -18.93
CA TYR A 289 0.46 2.20 -19.23
C TYR A 289 1.28 2.64 -18.01
N THR A 290 0.64 3.09 -16.93
CA THR A 290 1.28 3.55 -15.69
C THR A 290 1.61 2.40 -14.74
N LEU A 291 1.00 1.23 -14.90
CA LEU A 291 1.17 0.11 -13.98
C LEU A 291 2.63 -0.34 -13.91
N ARG A 292 3.34 -0.29 -15.04
CA ARG A 292 4.78 -0.57 -15.11
C ARG A 292 5.64 0.30 -14.19
N LEU A 293 5.18 1.49 -13.80
CA LEU A 293 5.93 2.42 -12.95
C LEU A 293 6.12 1.87 -11.52
N PHE A 294 5.27 0.93 -11.11
CA PHE A 294 5.42 0.23 -9.83
C PHE A 294 6.36 -0.97 -9.92
N ASP A 295 6.60 -1.52 -11.11
CA ASP A 295 7.37 -2.75 -11.28
C ASP A 295 8.78 -2.47 -11.79
N ASP A 296 8.91 -1.57 -12.76
CA ASP A 296 10.18 -1.22 -13.38
C ASP A 296 11.12 -0.53 -12.39
N ASN A 297 12.38 -0.98 -12.38
CA ASN A 297 13.45 -0.30 -11.67
C ASN A 297 14.22 0.60 -12.65
N PRO A 298 14.15 1.94 -12.51
CA PRO A 298 14.82 2.87 -13.43
C PRO A 298 16.36 2.79 -13.38
N GLN A 299 16.92 2.09 -12.40
CA GLN A 299 18.37 1.88 -12.24
C GLN A 299 18.77 0.41 -12.21
N LEU A 300 17.96 -0.48 -12.79
CA LEU A 300 18.20 -1.91 -12.72
C LEU A 300 19.63 -2.31 -13.08
N ASN A 301 20.18 -1.77 -14.17
CA ASN A 301 21.54 -2.10 -14.64
C ASN A 301 22.63 -1.86 -13.59
N GLN A 302 22.50 -0.81 -12.77
CA GLN A 302 23.47 -0.48 -11.72
C GLN A 302 23.24 -1.31 -10.45
N GLN A 303 22.01 -1.76 -10.23
CA GLN A 303 21.56 -2.38 -8.98
C GLN A 303 21.47 -3.91 -9.05
N GLN A 304 21.46 -4.50 -10.24
CA GLN A 304 21.17 -5.93 -10.46
C GLN A 304 22.10 -6.85 -9.66
N ALA A 305 23.40 -6.57 -9.63
CA ALA A 305 24.37 -7.38 -8.89
C ALA A 305 24.11 -7.36 -7.37
N ALA A 306 23.78 -6.18 -6.81
CA ALA A 306 23.48 -6.03 -5.39
C ALA A 306 22.13 -6.68 -5.02
N ILE A 307 21.13 -6.57 -5.89
CA ILE A 307 19.84 -7.25 -5.75
C ILE A 307 20.06 -8.77 -5.70
N ALA A 308 20.79 -9.33 -6.68
CA ALA A 308 21.05 -10.76 -6.77
C ALA A 308 21.81 -11.29 -5.55
N SER A 309 22.87 -10.58 -5.13
CA SER A 309 23.67 -10.94 -3.96
C SER A 309 22.84 -10.97 -2.67
N THR A 310 22.01 -9.95 -2.44
CA THR A 310 21.17 -9.85 -1.23
C THR A 310 20.10 -10.94 -1.19
N CYS A 311 19.44 -11.20 -2.32
CA CYS A 311 18.39 -12.23 -2.40
C CYS A 311 19.00 -13.63 -2.22
N ALA A 312 20.14 -13.91 -2.85
CA ALA A 312 20.86 -15.17 -2.69
C ALA A 312 21.28 -15.42 -1.24
N ALA A 313 21.80 -14.40 -0.54
CA ALA A 313 22.15 -14.49 0.87
C ALA A 313 20.94 -14.77 1.78
N ALA A 314 19.74 -14.37 1.37
CA ALA A 314 18.49 -14.61 2.09
C ALA A 314 17.80 -15.92 1.70
N GLY A 315 18.27 -16.62 0.67
CA GLY A 315 17.53 -17.76 0.07
C GLY A 315 16.21 -17.36 -0.60
N ILE A 316 16.07 -16.09 -1.01
CA ILE A 316 14.85 -15.55 -1.63
C ILE A 316 15.04 -15.47 -3.15
N PRO A 317 14.02 -15.81 -3.96
CA PRO A 317 14.10 -15.68 -5.41
C PRO A 317 14.41 -14.24 -5.84
N VAL A 318 15.33 -14.10 -6.79
CA VAL A 318 15.61 -12.83 -7.44
C VAL A 318 14.42 -12.49 -8.36
N PRO A 319 13.80 -11.30 -8.24
CA PRO A 319 12.74 -10.88 -9.15
C PRO A 319 13.23 -10.87 -10.60
N GLN A 320 12.43 -11.41 -11.51
CA GLN A 320 12.74 -11.38 -12.94
C GLN A 320 12.57 -9.94 -13.47
N PRO A 321 13.58 -9.36 -14.13
CA PRO A 321 13.47 -8.04 -14.75
C PRO A 321 12.24 -7.87 -15.64
N GLY A 322 11.43 -6.85 -15.37
CA GLY A 322 10.23 -6.53 -16.15
C GLY A 322 9.07 -7.53 -16.01
N ALA A 323 9.20 -8.56 -15.16
CA ALA A 323 8.08 -9.43 -14.83
C ALA A 323 7.10 -8.66 -13.91
N PRO A 324 5.79 -8.72 -14.19
CA PRO A 324 4.81 -8.08 -13.33
C PRO A 324 4.84 -8.71 -11.95
N VAL A 325 4.76 -7.85 -10.93
CA VAL A 325 4.67 -8.31 -9.55
C VAL A 325 3.24 -8.72 -9.28
N LEU A 326 3.08 -9.82 -8.56
CA LEU A 326 1.76 -10.22 -8.09
C LEU A 326 1.25 -9.20 -7.07
N ARG A 327 0.21 -8.47 -7.46
CA ARG A 327 -0.40 -7.40 -6.68
C ARG A 327 -1.91 -7.59 -6.56
N SER A 328 -2.48 -6.93 -5.57
CA SER A 328 -3.92 -6.97 -5.29
C SER A 328 -4.73 -5.98 -6.15
N GLY A 329 -4.11 -4.87 -6.58
CA GLY A 329 -4.75 -3.84 -7.42
C GLY A 329 -4.86 -2.46 -6.76
N ALA A 330 -4.44 -2.31 -5.50
CA ALA A 330 -4.47 -1.04 -4.79
C ALA A 330 -3.48 0.00 -5.37
N HIS A 331 -2.35 -0.44 -5.94
CA HIS A 331 -1.45 0.42 -6.72
C HIS A 331 -2.15 1.07 -7.91
N ALA A 332 -3.05 0.34 -8.59
CA ALA A 332 -3.81 0.85 -9.71
C ALA A 332 -4.91 1.84 -9.27
N LEU A 333 -5.57 1.56 -8.14
CA LEU A 333 -6.48 2.51 -7.51
C LEU A 333 -5.74 3.79 -7.08
N TYR A 334 -4.55 3.64 -6.50
CA TYR A 334 -3.72 4.76 -6.08
C TYR A 334 -3.27 5.62 -7.26
N SER A 335 -2.79 5.01 -8.34
CA SER A 335 -2.34 5.75 -9.53
C SER A 335 -3.49 6.49 -10.20
N ALA A 336 -4.68 5.89 -10.27
CA ALA A 336 -5.90 6.56 -10.73
C ALA A 336 -6.28 7.75 -9.85
N TRP A 337 -6.25 7.59 -8.52
CA TRP A 337 -6.52 8.67 -7.57
C TRP A 337 -5.49 9.80 -7.70
N LEU A 338 -4.19 9.48 -7.74
CA LEU A 338 -3.12 10.46 -7.85
C LEU A 338 -3.22 11.22 -9.16
N ALA A 339 -3.43 10.52 -10.27
CA ALA A 339 -3.62 11.12 -11.58
C ALA A 339 -4.80 12.08 -11.57
N ALA A 340 -5.94 11.68 -11.02
CA ALA A 340 -7.12 12.53 -10.98
C ALA A 340 -6.91 13.77 -10.10
N ARG A 341 -6.27 13.62 -8.94
CA ARG A 341 -5.92 14.73 -8.04
C ARG A 341 -5.01 15.75 -8.71
N ARG A 342 -3.99 15.28 -9.42
CA ARG A 342 -3.04 16.13 -10.15
C ARG A 342 -3.72 16.79 -11.35
N ALA A 343 -4.57 16.06 -12.05
CA ALA A 343 -5.33 16.59 -13.17
C ALA A 343 -6.27 17.71 -12.73
N GLU A 344 -7.00 17.53 -11.64
CA GLU A 344 -7.90 18.55 -11.07
C GLU A 344 -7.15 19.84 -10.78
N GLN A 345 -6.05 19.77 -10.00
CA GLN A 345 -5.21 20.93 -9.69
C GLN A 345 -4.67 21.59 -10.97
N ALA A 346 -4.16 20.77 -11.90
CA ALA A 346 -3.56 21.28 -13.12
C ALA A 346 -4.54 21.96 -14.05
N TYR A 347 -5.70 21.35 -14.21
CA TYR A 347 -6.76 21.82 -15.04
C TYR A 347 -7.39 23.10 -14.49
N ASP A 348 -7.70 23.15 -13.20
CA ASP A 348 -8.32 24.34 -12.57
C ASP A 348 -7.41 25.57 -12.70
N ASP A 349 -6.10 25.40 -12.49
CA ASP A 349 -5.12 26.49 -12.67
C ASP A 349 -5.00 26.98 -14.11
N LEU A 350 -5.10 26.08 -15.09
CA LEU A 350 -4.99 26.39 -16.52
C LEU A 350 -6.28 26.98 -17.09
N THR A 351 -7.41 26.81 -16.41
CA THR A 351 -8.74 27.20 -16.88
C THR A 351 -9.38 28.33 -16.08
N CYS A 352 -8.65 29.00 -15.19
CA CYS A 352 -9.23 29.99 -14.27
C CYS A 352 -10.42 29.38 -13.51
N ASN A 353 -10.17 28.25 -12.85
CA ASN A 353 -11.18 27.46 -12.14
C ASN A 353 -12.36 27.06 -13.04
N ARG A 354 -12.05 26.42 -14.18
CA ARG A 354 -13.00 25.89 -15.16
C ARG A 354 -13.85 26.94 -15.89
N CYS A 355 -13.47 28.21 -15.84
CA CYS A 355 -14.18 29.29 -16.53
C CYS A 355 -13.78 29.42 -18.01
N CYS A 356 -12.50 29.22 -18.32
CA CYS A 356 -11.91 29.52 -19.61
C CYS A 356 -11.19 28.29 -20.19
N TRP A 357 -11.19 28.14 -21.52
CA TRP A 357 -10.35 27.16 -22.24
C TRP A 357 -10.55 25.69 -21.83
N THR A 358 -11.74 25.33 -21.36
CA THR A 358 -12.08 24.00 -20.84
C THR A 358 -12.05 22.87 -21.87
N SER A 359 -11.99 23.19 -23.16
CA SER A 359 -11.84 22.22 -24.26
C SER A 359 -10.57 22.42 -25.08
N SER A 360 -9.59 23.16 -24.54
CA SER A 360 -8.34 23.45 -25.23
C SER A 360 -7.40 22.25 -25.24
N ASP A 361 -6.98 21.80 -26.42
CA ASP A 361 -5.98 20.75 -26.60
C ASP A 361 -4.69 21.04 -25.81
N ARG A 362 -4.27 22.31 -25.79
CA ARG A 362 -3.09 22.75 -25.05
C ARG A 362 -3.27 22.59 -23.55
N VAL A 363 -4.46 22.91 -23.03
CA VAL A 363 -4.78 22.70 -21.60
C VAL A 363 -4.73 21.22 -21.28
N TYR A 364 -5.40 20.38 -22.08
CA TYR A 364 -5.40 18.92 -21.90
C TYR A 364 -3.98 18.35 -21.91
N ALA A 365 -3.18 18.73 -22.89
CA ALA A 365 -1.79 18.30 -23.02
C ALA A 365 -0.94 18.68 -21.80
N ASN A 366 -1.08 19.92 -21.30
CA ASN A 366 -0.30 20.39 -20.15
C ASN A 366 -0.77 19.75 -18.85
N THR A 367 -2.08 19.54 -18.67
CA THR A 367 -2.63 18.76 -17.56
C THR A 367 -2.06 17.34 -17.55
N LEU A 368 -2.06 16.65 -18.69
CA LEU A 368 -1.54 15.29 -18.79
C LEU A 368 -0.02 15.20 -18.56
N LYS A 369 0.76 16.23 -18.94
CA LYS A 369 2.19 16.29 -18.62
C LYS A 369 2.44 16.42 -17.12
N ASP A 370 1.66 17.24 -16.42
CA ASP A 370 1.75 17.40 -14.96
C ASP A 370 1.41 16.09 -14.22
N VAL A 371 0.30 15.45 -14.63
CA VAL A 371 -0.11 14.11 -14.16
C VAL A 371 0.99 13.10 -14.37
N THR A 372 1.59 13.09 -15.58
CA THR A 372 2.66 12.16 -15.93
C THR A 372 3.89 12.33 -15.03
N ALA A 373 4.28 13.57 -14.73
CA ALA A 373 5.44 13.83 -13.88
C ALA A 373 5.27 13.22 -12.49
N SER A 374 4.10 13.43 -11.86
CA SER A 374 3.80 12.83 -10.55
C SER A 374 3.75 11.30 -10.60
N LEU A 375 3.16 10.72 -11.64
CA LEU A 375 3.11 9.26 -11.78
C LEU A 375 4.51 8.65 -11.94
N VAL A 376 5.40 9.23 -12.76
CA VAL A 376 6.77 8.74 -12.91
C VAL A 376 7.58 8.88 -11.61
N SER A 377 7.30 9.91 -10.82
CA SER A 377 7.93 10.13 -9.51
C SER A 377 7.63 9.02 -8.48
N ILE A 378 6.60 8.18 -8.67
CA ILE A 378 6.32 6.99 -7.85
C ILE A 378 7.53 6.04 -7.82
N ALA A 379 8.16 5.79 -8.98
CA ALA A 379 9.33 4.89 -9.10
C ALA A 379 10.58 5.39 -8.33
N TYR A 380 10.52 6.62 -7.83
CA TYR A 380 11.56 7.31 -7.08
C TYR A 380 11.18 7.56 -5.61
N PHE A 381 10.11 6.94 -5.11
CA PHE A 381 9.61 7.08 -3.73
C PHE A 381 9.12 8.50 -3.36
N LEU A 382 8.82 9.37 -4.32
CA LEU A 382 8.44 10.77 -4.05
C LEU A 382 6.93 11.02 -3.91
N GLU A 383 6.12 10.10 -4.43
CA GLU A 383 4.66 10.22 -4.54
C GLU A 383 4.03 8.90 -4.08
N LEU A 384 4.42 8.43 -2.90
CA LEU A 384 3.88 7.18 -2.33
C LEU A 384 2.94 7.48 -1.17
N PRO A 385 1.93 6.61 -0.92
CA PRO A 385 1.14 6.67 0.29
C PRO A 385 1.92 6.01 1.44
N ASP A 386 3.07 6.58 1.81
CA ASP A 386 4.07 6.02 2.73
C ASP A 386 3.90 6.45 4.20
N ILE A 387 2.85 7.20 4.50
CA ILE A 387 2.42 7.59 5.83
C ILE A 387 0.92 7.28 6.00
N ASP A 388 0.55 6.70 7.13
CA ASP A 388 -0.83 6.29 7.45
C ASP A 388 -1.86 7.45 7.47
N THR A 389 -1.38 8.70 7.53
CA THR A 389 -2.18 9.93 7.39
C THR A 389 -2.25 10.48 5.97
N HIS A 390 -1.72 9.77 4.96
CA HIS A 390 -1.76 10.22 3.57
C HIS A 390 -3.21 10.35 3.09
N PRO A 391 -3.59 11.41 2.35
CA PRO A 391 -4.98 11.67 1.95
C PRO A 391 -5.68 10.47 1.31
N TYR A 392 -5.04 9.81 0.32
CA TYR A 392 -5.54 8.56 -0.28
C TYR A 392 -5.95 7.50 0.75
N LEU A 393 -5.09 7.25 1.76
CA LEU A 393 -5.34 6.24 2.78
C LEU A 393 -6.42 6.68 3.76
N LEU A 394 -6.49 7.97 4.09
CA LEU A 394 -7.61 8.52 4.86
C LEU A 394 -8.95 8.41 4.12
N GLY A 395 -8.91 8.44 2.78
CA GLY A 395 -10.04 8.15 1.91
C GLY A 395 -10.58 6.72 2.07
N ILE A 396 -9.75 5.76 2.48
CA ILE A 396 -10.16 4.40 2.86
C ILE A 396 -10.71 4.49 4.29
N SER A 397 -12.03 4.53 4.44
CA SER A 397 -12.68 4.72 5.73
C SER A 397 -13.90 3.82 5.88
N LEU A 398 -14.26 3.52 7.12
CA LEU A 398 -15.47 2.79 7.44
C LEU A 398 -16.70 3.62 7.06
N GLN A 399 -17.67 2.97 6.44
CA GLN A 399 -18.91 3.56 5.96
C GLN A 399 -20.09 2.73 6.46
N ALA A 400 -21.29 3.28 6.40
CA ALA A 400 -22.52 2.55 6.74
C ALA A 400 -23.52 2.67 5.60
N GLY A 401 -24.27 1.59 5.38
CA GLY A 401 -25.44 1.57 4.48
C GLY A 401 -25.13 1.39 3.00
N ARG A 402 -23.88 1.02 2.63
CA ARG A 402 -23.52 0.66 1.26
C ARG A 402 -23.75 -0.82 0.96
N TRP A 403 -23.64 -1.67 1.97
CA TRP A 403 -23.93 -3.09 1.85
C TRP A 403 -25.32 -3.43 2.39
N LYS A 404 -26.03 -4.35 1.71
CA LYS A 404 -27.30 -4.92 2.17
C LYS A 404 -27.23 -6.45 2.13
N PRO A 405 -27.61 -7.15 3.21
CA PRO A 405 -27.69 -8.60 3.23
C PRO A 405 -28.58 -9.13 2.10
N GLY A 406 -28.11 -10.14 1.36
CA GLY A 406 -28.89 -10.78 0.30
C GLY A 406 -29.00 -9.97 -1.01
N SER A 407 -28.19 -8.92 -1.20
CA SER A 407 -28.09 -8.21 -2.49
C SER A 407 -27.49 -9.07 -3.61
N SER A 408 -26.76 -10.13 -3.25
CA SER A 408 -26.39 -11.20 -4.17
C SER A 408 -27.51 -12.26 -4.23
N THR A 409 -28.13 -12.41 -5.40
CA THR A 409 -29.23 -13.34 -5.63
C THR A 409 -28.71 -14.78 -5.64
N ALA A 410 -28.88 -15.50 -4.53
CA ALA A 410 -28.90 -16.97 -4.57
C ALA A 410 -30.28 -17.41 -5.10
N PRO A 411 -30.35 -18.38 -6.04
CA PRO A 411 -31.63 -18.92 -6.47
C PRO A 411 -32.28 -19.72 -5.32
N PRO A 412 -33.61 -19.84 -5.31
CA PRO A 412 -34.34 -20.48 -4.22
C PRO A 412 -33.95 -21.95 -4.05
N PRO A 413 -34.06 -22.50 -2.82
CA PRO A 413 -33.72 -23.89 -2.54
C PRO A 413 -34.69 -24.81 -3.30
N GLY A 414 -34.18 -25.54 -4.29
CA GLY A 414 -34.97 -26.51 -5.06
C GLY A 414 -34.51 -26.78 -6.50
N ALA A 415 -33.62 -25.98 -7.08
CA ALA A 415 -33.09 -26.23 -8.42
C ALA A 415 -31.81 -27.08 -8.35
N GLY A 416 -31.97 -28.41 -8.37
CA GLY A 416 -30.86 -29.37 -8.50
C GLY A 416 -30.21 -29.28 -9.89
N GLY A 417 -29.17 -28.47 -10.01
CA GLY A 417 -28.27 -28.37 -11.16
C GLY A 417 -27.23 -27.28 -10.90
N PRO A 418 -25.99 -27.39 -11.44
CA PRO A 418 -25.01 -26.32 -11.29
C PRO A 418 -25.54 -25.06 -11.97
N SER A 419 -26.04 -24.12 -11.16
CA SER A 419 -26.39 -22.78 -11.61
C SER A 419 -25.13 -22.15 -12.22
N PRO A 420 -25.21 -21.43 -13.35
CA PRO A 420 -24.08 -20.62 -13.78
C PRO A 420 -23.83 -19.63 -12.64
N ALA A 421 -22.74 -19.85 -11.89
CA ALA A 421 -22.40 -19.08 -10.72
C ALA A 421 -22.40 -17.60 -11.11
N ALA A 422 -23.19 -16.78 -10.42
CA ALA A 422 -23.00 -15.33 -10.49
C ALA A 422 -21.51 -15.09 -10.23
N ILE A 423 -20.79 -14.56 -11.23
CA ILE A 423 -19.34 -14.46 -11.18
C ILE A 423 -19.00 -13.56 -9.98
N VAL A 424 -18.46 -14.17 -8.92
CA VAL A 424 -17.92 -13.42 -7.79
C VAL A 424 -16.72 -12.64 -8.31
N GLY A 425 -16.85 -11.32 -8.38
CA GLY A 425 -15.85 -10.46 -9.00
C GLY A 425 -16.04 -9.00 -8.67
N PHE A 426 -15.29 -8.16 -9.37
CA PHE A 426 -15.39 -6.71 -9.24
C PHE A 426 -16.41 -6.12 -10.21
N SER A 427 -17.10 -5.08 -9.78
CA SER A 427 -17.87 -4.19 -10.64
C SER A 427 -16.99 -3.05 -11.17
N ALA A 428 -17.35 -2.51 -12.34
CA ALA A 428 -16.73 -1.29 -12.87
C ALA A 428 -16.86 -0.08 -11.92
N SER A 429 -17.88 -0.09 -11.04
CA SER A 429 -18.10 0.96 -10.04
C SER A 429 -17.23 0.81 -8.78
N ASP A 430 -16.61 -0.34 -8.55
CA ASP A 430 -15.89 -0.62 -7.30
C ASP A 430 -14.76 0.37 -7.01
N PRO A 431 -13.93 0.79 -7.98
CA PRO A 431 -12.92 1.82 -7.75
C PRO A 431 -13.48 3.14 -7.21
N GLU A 432 -14.57 3.62 -7.80
CA GLU A 432 -15.22 4.87 -7.39
C GLU A 432 -15.88 4.75 -6.02
N ASN A 433 -16.41 3.56 -5.71
CA ASN A 433 -17.10 3.26 -4.45
C ASN A 433 -16.16 2.83 -3.31
N TYR A 434 -14.88 2.59 -3.57
CA TYR A 434 -13.96 2.16 -2.52
C TYR A 434 -13.49 3.32 -1.63
N LEU A 435 -13.32 4.52 -2.21
CA LEU A 435 -12.91 5.71 -1.46
C LEU A 435 -14.11 6.46 -0.87
N SER A 436 -13.82 7.32 0.10
CA SER A 436 -14.78 8.13 0.85
C SER A 436 -14.46 9.62 0.79
N GLY A 437 -15.39 10.46 1.24
CA GLY A 437 -15.16 11.89 1.45
C GLY A 437 -14.69 12.63 0.19
N ARG A 438 -13.76 13.58 0.38
CA ARG A 438 -13.17 14.36 -0.73
C ARG A 438 -12.43 13.47 -1.72
N GLU A 439 -11.78 12.40 -1.26
CA GLU A 439 -10.97 11.54 -2.11
C GLU A 439 -11.79 10.70 -3.09
N SER A 440 -13.02 10.33 -2.71
CA SER A 440 -13.96 9.70 -3.65
C SER A 440 -14.34 10.60 -4.82
N ARG A 441 -14.32 11.93 -4.65
CA ARG A 441 -14.69 12.89 -5.72
C ARG A 441 -13.69 12.88 -6.86
N SER A 442 -12.41 12.61 -6.57
CA SER A 442 -11.38 12.53 -7.61
C SER A 442 -11.62 11.37 -8.60
N LEU A 443 -12.35 10.33 -8.20
CA LEU A 443 -12.69 9.20 -9.08
C LEU A 443 -14.04 9.36 -9.78
N LYS A 444 -14.81 10.43 -9.51
CA LYS A 444 -16.12 10.65 -10.16
C LYS A 444 -15.98 10.77 -11.67
N GLY A 445 -16.77 9.98 -12.40
CA GLY A 445 -16.72 9.86 -13.86
C GLY A 445 -15.88 8.68 -14.36
N LEU A 446 -15.25 7.91 -13.47
CA LEU A 446 -14.47 6.72 -13.86
C LEU A 446 -15.35 5.52 -14.20
N THR A 447 -16.48 5.34 -13.50
CA THR A 447 -17.35 4.16 -13.68
C THR A 447 -17.79 3.99 -15.15
N PRO A 448 -18.33 5.00 -15.84
CA PRO A 448 -18.73 4.85 -17.25
C PRO A 448 -17.57 4.52 -18.18
N VAL A 449 -16.37 5.05 -17.90
CA VAL A 449 -15.14 4.75 -18.68
C VAL A 449 -14.80 3.27 -18.57
N LEU A 450 -14.87 2.70 -17.37
CA LEU A 450 -14.59 1.29 -17.13
C LEU A 450 -15.69 0.39 -17.72
N GLU A 451 -16.97 0.76 -17.58
CA GLU A 451 -18.09 0.01 -18.17
C GLU A 451 -17.96 -0.10 -19.69
N ALA A 452 -17.67 1.02 -20.36
CA ALA A 452 -17.48 1.05 -21.82
C ALA A 452 -16.31 0.16 -22.27
N ALA A 453 -15.22 0.13 -21.50
CA ALA A 453 -14.04 -0.68 -21.81
C ALA A 453 -14.22 -2.18 -21.50
N MET A 454 -14.94 -2.51 -20.42
CA MET A 454 -15.20 -3.89 -19.99
C MET A 454 -16.33 -4.56 -20.78
N SER A 455 -17.25 -3.78 -21.37
CA SER A 455 -18.39 -4.30 -22.16
C SER A 455 -18.70 -3.39 -23.35
N PRO A 456 -17.97 -3.53 -24.48
CA PRO A 456 -18.11 -2.65 -25.65
C PRO A 456 -19.52 -2.61 -26.26
N ALA A 457 -20.32 -3.66 -26.07
CA ALA A 457 -21.71 -3.74 -26.53
C ALA A 457 -22.67 -2.82 -25.75
N ALA A 458 -22.33 -2.44 -24.51
CA ALA A 458 -23.14 -1.55 -23.67
C ALA A 458 -22.88 -0.05 -23.92
N ALA A 459 -21.89 0.30 -24.74
CA ALA A 459 -21.48 1.69 -24.99
C ALA A 459 -22.47 2.51 -25.84
N GLN A 460 -23.55 1.90 -26.36
CA GLN A 460 -24.62 2.60 -27.08
C GLN A 460 -25.60 3.26 -26.10
N GLY A 461 -25.19 4.37 -25.48
CA GLY A 461 -26.09 5.16 -24.63
C GLY A 461 -25.44 5.94 -23.48
N VAL A 462 -24.12 6.08 -23.43
CA VAL A 462 -23.46 6.77 -22.31
C VAL A 462 -23.67 8.29 -22.41
N ALA A 463 -24.33 8.84 -21.40
CA ALA A 463 -24.62 10.26 -21.27
C ALA A 463 -23.35 11.10 -21.07
N GLN A 464 -23.38 12.36 -21.52
CA GLN A 464 -22.28 13.32 -21.42
C GLN A 464 -21.86 13.57 -19.95
N ALA A 465 -20.55 13.65 -19.71
CA ALA A 465 -19.93 13.94 -18.41
C ALA A 465 -20.54 15.17 -17.72
N HIS A 466 -20.76 15.09 -16.41
CA HIS A 466 -21.26 16.20 -15.61
C HIS A 466 -20.16 17.21 -15.29
N THR A 467 -20.50 18.49 -15.14
CA THR A 467 -19.55 19.57 -14.83
C THR A 467 -18.83 19.41 -13.48
N SER A 468 -19.33 18.51 -12.61
CA SER A 468 -18.77 18.18 -11.30
C SER A 468 -17.74 17.05 -11.31
N ASP A 469 -17.55 16.38 -12.45
CA ASP A 469 -16.69 15.20 -12.53
C ASP A 469 -15.21 15.59 -12.56
N SER A 470 -14.34 14.60 -12.31
CA SER A 470 -12.90 14.79 -12.42
C SER A 470 -12.51 15.09 -13.87
N PRO A 471 -11.76 16.18 -14.14
CA PRO A 471 -11.40 16.54 -15.51
C PRO A 471 -10.53 15.49 -16.20
N LEU A 472 -9.84 14.64 -15.43
CA LEU A 472 -8.98 13.60 -15.98
C LEU A 472 -9.73 12.67 -16.94
N TRP A 473 -10.89 12.15 -16.52
CA TRP A 473 -11.58 11.10 -17.26
C TRP A 473 -12.10 11.65 -18.59
N HIS A 474 -12.70 12.84 -18.57
CA HIS A 474 -13.11 13.57 -19.76
C HIS A 474 -11.94 13.87 -20.72
N ILE A 475 -10.79 14.27 -20.17
CA ILE A 475 -9.58 14.51 -20.97
C ILE A 475 -9.14 13.20 -21.65
N LEU A 476 -9.14 12.07 -20.95
CA LEU A 476 -8.68 10.79 -21.49
C LEU A 476 -9.64 10.20 -22.52
N GLU A 477 -10.95 10.44 -22.39
CA GLU A 477 -11.96 10.07 -23.40
C GLU A 477 -11.83 10.87 -24.70
N SER A 478 -11.24 12.07 -24.63
CA SER A 478 -11.04 12.91 -25.81
C SER A 478 -10.11 12.25 -26.82
N LYS A 479 -10.45 12.34 -28.11
CA LYS A 479 -9.78 11.62 -29.20
C LYS A 479 -8.26 11.79 -29.18
N GLY A 480 -7.55 10.67 -28.99
CA GLY A 480 -6.08 10.61 -29.03
C GLY A 480 -5.37 11.04 -27.74
N MET A 481 -6.09 11.52 -26.72
CA MET A 481 -5.47 11.99 -25.47
C MET A 481 -4.89 10.88 -24.62
N ALA A 482 -5.57 9.73 -24.49
CA ALA A 482 -5.03 8.57 -23.78
C ALA A 482 -3.71 8.08 -24.41
N ALA A 483 -3.62 8.01 -25.74
CA ALA A 483 -2.40 7.64 -26.46
C ALA A 483 -1.28 8.66 -26.25
N ARG A 484 -1.60 9.96 -26.28
CA ARG A 484 -0.64 11.03 -25.96
C ARG A 484 -0.14 10.96 -24.52
N ALA A 485 -1.00 10.64 -23.57
CA ALA A 485 -0.63 10.47 -22.16
C ALA A 485 0.39 9.33 -21.99
N GLY A 486 0.18 8.19 -22.66
CA GLY A 486 1.18 7.10 -22.71
C GLY A 486 2.51 7.52 -23.34
N GLY A 487 2.47 8.33 -24.41
CA GLY A 487 3.67 8.90 -25.04
C GLY A 487 4.44 9.87 -24.13
N TYR A 488 3.72 10.72 -23.39
CA TYR A 488 4.32 11.59 -22.37
C TYR A 488 4.96 10.77 -21.25
N CYS A 489 4.29 9.72 -20.78
CA CYS A 489 4.82 8.84 -19.74
C CYS A 489 6.13 8.16 -20.14
N THR A 490 6.17 7.61 -21.36
CA THR A 490 7.40 7.01 -21.91
C THR A 490 8.54 8.03 -21.99
N SER A 491 8.25 9.23 -22.48
CA SER A 491 9.25 10.30 -22.64
C SER A 491 9.74 10.86 -21.30
N ALA A 492 8.85 10.99 -20.32
CA ALA A 492 9.19 11.40 -18.96
C ALA A 492 10.07 10.35 -18.27
N TRP A 493 9.74 9.07 -18.40
CA TRP A 493 10.54 7.95 -17.92
C TRP A 493 11.95 7.94 -18.52
N THR A 494 12.09 8.11 -19.83
CA THR A 494 13.40 8.22 -20.48
C THR A 494 14.19 9.42 -19.96
N THR A 495 13.52 10.56 -19.74
CA THR A 495 14.16 11.77 -19.17
C THR A 495 14.63 11.53 -17.73
N SER A 496 13.85 10.82 -16.91
CA SER A 496 14.18 10.56 -15.51
C SER A 496 15.34 9.58 -15.36
N ILE A 497 15.45 8.58 -16.24
CA ILE A 497 16.59 7.63 -16.26
C ILE A 497 17.86 8.31 -16.78
N SER A 498 17.76 9.07 -17.88
CA SER A 498 18.94 9.63 -18.55
C SER A 498 19.55 10.83 -17.85
N ARG A 499 18.75 11.59 -17.08
CA ARG A 499 19.20 12.82 -16.42
C ARG A 499 18.94 12.78 -14.92
N SER A 500 17.69 12.98 -14.53
CA SER A 500 17.22 12.88 -13.14
C SER A 500 15.71 13.06 -13.10
N VAL A 501 15.07 12.61 -12.01
CA VAL A 501 13.65 12.90 -11.75
C VAL A 501 13.38 14.39 -11.62
N GLY A 502 14.33 15.19 -11.08
CA GLY A 502 14.21 16.64 -10.99
C GLY A 502 14.21 17.34 -12.36
N THR A 503 15.05 16.88 -13.29
CA THR A 503 15.02 17.36 -14.68
C THR A 503 13.71 16.97 -15.38
N MET A 504 13.23 15.75 -15.16
CA MET A 504 11.93 15.32 -15.67
C MET A 504 10.81 16.22 -15.14
N GLN A 505 10.76 16.46 -13.82
CA GLN A 505 9.77 17.35 -13.21
C GLN A 505 9.84 18.76 -13.82
N HIS A 506 11.02 19.34 -13.97
CA HIS A 506 11.18 20.66 -14.59
C HIS A 506 10.65 20.73 -16.04
N VAL A 507 10.83 19.67 -16.83
CA VAL A 507 10.38 19.61 -18.23
C VAL A 507 8.86 19.40 -18.34
N TYR A 508 8.27 18.62 -17.44
CA TYR A 508 6.88 18.19 -17.54
C TYR A 508 5.91 18.99 -16.65
N GLN A 509 6.39 19.60 -15.57
CA GLN A 509 5.60 20.46 -14.68
C GLN A 509 5.86 21.92 -15.01
N GLN A 510 4.88 22.58 -15.63
CA GLN A 510 5.02 23.99 -16.07
C GLN A 510 5.02 24.99 -14.92
N ARG A 511 4.54 24.58 -13.73
CA ARG A 511 4.48 25.40 -12.53
C ARG A 511 4.81 24.53 -11.33
N HIS A 512 5.56 25.08 -10.38
CA HIS A 512 5.69 24.45 -9.07
C HIS A 512 4.33 24.48 -8.36
N ARG A 513 3.78 23.30 -8.10
CA ARG A 513 2.52 23.13 -7.37
C ARG A 513 2.84 22.61 -5.97
N ARG A 514 2.25 23.23 -4.94
CA ARG A 514 2.26 22.66 -3.60
C ARG A 514 1.12 21.66 -3.53
N HIS A 515 1.44 20.41 -3.20
CA HIS A 515 0.45 19.36 -3.11
C HIS A 515 0.08 19.12 -1.65
N GLU A 516 -1.19 19.28 -1.30
CA GLU A 516 -1.70 18.96 0.05
C GLU A 516 -1.46 17.47 0.35
N GLY A 517 -0.73 17.16 1.41
CA GLY A 517 -0.53 15.79 1.91
C GLY A 517 0.30 14.85 1.04
N CYS A 518 0.71 15.26 -0.16
CA CYS A 518 1.70 14.58 -0.99
C CYS A 518 3.01 15.37 -0.93
N TYR A 519 3.79 15.13 0.12
CA TYR A 519 5.06 15.82 0.29
C TYR A 519 6.13 15.16 -0.57
N VAL A 520 6.54 15.84 -1.64
CA VAL A 520 7.81 15.55 -2.31
C VAL A 520 8.93 15.95 -1.35
N TYR A 521 9.57 14.99 -0.69
CA TYR A 521 10.78 15.27 0.09
C TYR A 521 11.99 15.31 -0.85
N GLY A 522 12.57 16.51 -1.00
CA GLY A 522 13.92 16.75 -1.53
C GLY A 522 14.05 16.81 -3.06
N SER A 523 15.16 17.40 -3.53
CA SER A 523 15.84 16.83 -4.68
C SER A 523 16.17 15.40 -4.28
N SER A 524 15.61 14.37 -4.94
CA SER A 524 15.89 13.01 -4.46
C SER A 524 17.33 12.64 -4.81
N ASP A 525 18.24 12.97 -3.90
CA ASP A 525 19.63 12.53 -3.86
C ASP A 525 19.72 11.01 -3.55
N TYR A 526 18.57 10.34 -3.39
CA TYR A 526 18.50 8.88 -3.31
C TYR A 526 19.23 8.20 -4.49
N TYR A 527 19.43 8.93 -5.61
CA TYR A 527 20.01 8.41 -6.85
C TYR A 527 21.09 9.28 -7.53
N THR A 528 21.59 10.37 -6.92
CA THR A 528 22.76 11.12 -7.43
C THR A 528 23.94 11.02 -6.47
N PHE A 529 25.11 10.59 -6.97
CA PHE A 529 26.39 10.67 -6.28
C PHE A 529 26.79 12.15 -6.15
N THR A 530 26.24 12.84 -5.16
CA THR A 530 26.71 14.15 -4.72
C THR A 530 26.82 14.12 -3.20
N THR A 531 28.05 14.26 -2.73
CA THR A 531 28.41 14.40 -1.33
C THR A 531 27.73 15.66 -0.76
N LEU A 532 27.07 15.53 0.41
CA LEU A 532 26.44 16.59 1.24
C LEU A 532 25.05 17.03 0.72
N TYR A 533 23.91 16.92 1.44
CA TYR A 533 23.62 17.51 2.75
C TYR A 533 22.37 16.86 3.41
N MET A 534 22.48 16.45 4.68
CA MET A 534 21.33 16.33 5.58
C MET A 534 21.05 17.73 6.16
N SER A 535 20.18 18.53 5.54
CA SER A 535 19.61 19.69 6.23
C SER A 535 18.26 19.28 6.85
N GLY A 536 18.29 19.11 8.17
CA GLY A 536 17.11 19.41 8.96
C GLY A 536 16.81 20.91 8.89
N VAL A 537 15.59 21.27 9.33
CA VAL A 537 15.08 22.63 9.61
C VAL A 537 14.52 23.32 8.35
N ALA A 538 13.29 23.85 8.27
CA ALA A 538 12.17 23.99 9.19
C ALA A 538 10.86 24.18 8.39
N TYR A 539 9.73 23.79 9.01
CA TYR A 539 8.43 24.40 8.76
C TYR A 539 8.55 25.90 9.07
N ASN A 540 8.24 26.77 8.11
CA ASN A 540 7.85 28.15 8.40
C ASN A 540 6.42 28.34 7.93
N ASP A 541 5.48 28.08 8.84
CA ASP A 541 4.27 28.88 8.93
C ASP A 541 4.68 30.21 9.55
N TYR A 542 4.60 31.30 8.80
CA TYR A 542 4.15 32.63 9.23
C TYR A 542 4.15 33.55 8.01
N TYR A 543 2.96 33.89 7.53
CA TYR A 543 2.74 35.11 6.76
C TYR A 543 2.97 36.31 7.70
N TYR A 544 3.84 37.26 7.35
CA TYR A 544 3.60 38.70 7.54
C TYR A 544 4.64 39.54 6.76
N TYR A 545 4.19 40.74 6.38
CA TYR A 545 4.75 41.72 5.44
C TYR A 545 6.16 42.30 5.76
N GLY A 546 6.91 42.61 4.70
CA GLY A 546 7.64 43.89 4.54
C GLY A 546 9.13 43.99 4.96
N GLY A 547 9.99 44.32 3.98
CA GLY A 547 11.27 45.05 4.18
C GLY A 547 12.58 44.24 4.07
N PRO A 548 13.66 44.76 3.44
CA PRO A 548 14.91 44.01 3.20
C PRO A 548 16.02 44.33 4.23
N ALA A 549 16.75 43.31 4.72
CA ALA A 549 18.12 43.40 5.27
C ALA A 549 18.65 42.00 5.67
N PRO A 550 19.95 41.80 5.94
CA PRO A 550 21.13 41.98 5.08
C PRO A 550 21.89 40.65 4.85
N LEU A 551 22.81 40.60 3.88
CA LEU A 551 23.67 39.43 3.60
C LEU A 551 24.83 39.30 4.61
N PRO A 552 25.22 38.08 5.07
CA PRO A 552 26.43 37.88 5.86
C PRO A 552 27.69 37.60 5.01
N ASP A 553 28.83 37.90 5.64
CA ASP A 553 30.19 38.05 5.10
C ASP A 553 30.85 36.78 4.52
N ARG A 554 31.83 37.00 3.62
CA ARG A 554 32.31 36.05 2.61
C ARG A 554 33.68 35.40 2.92
N GLU A 555 33.97 35.03 4.17
CA GLU A 555 35.32 34.53 4.55
C GLU A 555 35.44 33.09 5.11
N GLU A 556 34.36 32.31 5.25
CA GLU A 556 34.45 30.95 5.81
C GLU A 556 34.48 29.79 4.77
N TRP A 557 34.58 30.10 3.47
CA TRP A 557 34.43 29.12 2.37
C TRP A 557 35.75 28.55 1.82
N ALA A 558 36.91 28.91 2.38
CA ALA A 558 38.22 28.68 1.76
C ALA A 558 39.19 27.73 2.50
N LYS A 559 38.71 26.74 3.27
CA LYS A 559 39.61 25.79 3.96
C LYS A 559 39.55 24.31 3.55
N ASP A 560 38.59 23.85 2.75
CA ASP A 560 38.44 22.41 2.46
C ASP A 560 38.55 21.96 0.99
N HIS A 561 38.97 22.82 0.06
CA HIS A 561 39.07 22.45 -1.36
C HIS A 561 40.46 22.72 -1.94
N ASN A 562 41.42 21.83 -1.65
CA ASN A 562 42.67 21.79 -2.40
C ASN A 562 43.09 20.34 -2.70
N SER A 563 42.34 19.69 -3.59
CA SER A 563 42.86 18.64 -4.48
C SER A 563 41.78 18.30 -5.49
N LEU A 564 41.94 18.83 -6.71
CA LEU A 564 41.51 18.28 -8.00
C LEU A 564 41.64 19.42 -9.01
N GLY A 565 42.82 19.50 -9.63
CA GLY A 565 43.10 20.46 -10.68
C GLY A 565 42.21 20.20 -11.89
N ILE A 566 41.38 21.16 -12.25
CA ILE A 566 40.78 21.26 -13.58
C ILE A 566 40.87 22.71 -14.04
N VAL A 567 41.45 22.86 -15.23
CA VAL A 567 41.86 24.08 -15.92
C VAL A 567 40.65 24.95 -16.28
N LEU A 568 40.70 26.22 -15.89
CA LEU A 568 39.78 27.27 -16.35
C LEU A 568 40.30 27.89 -17.65
N TRP A 569 39.41 28.12 -18.62
CA TRP A 569 39.60 29.11 -19.70
C TRP A 569 38.38 30.02 -19.81
N PRO A 570 38.55 31.27 -20.28
CA PRO A 570 37.91 32.44 -19.67
C PRO A 570 36.68 32.97 -20.40
N SER A 571 35.88 33.70 -19.63
CA SER A 571 34.76 34.54 -20.05
C SER A 571 35.17 35.61 -21.07
N VAL A 572 34.26 35.96 -21.97
CA VAL A 572 34.21 37.29 -22.58
C VAL A 572 32.96 38.02 -22.08
N ALA A 573 33.25 39.15 -21.46
CA ALA A 573 32.41 40.15 -20.82
C ALA A 573 31.35 40.81 -21.73
N ARG A 574 30.23 41.26 -21.16
CA ARG A 574 30.10 42.59 -20.53
C ARG A 574 29.03 42.58 -19.45
#